data_AF-A0A848YFY9-F1
#
_entry.id   AF-A0A848YFY9-F1
#
_cell.length_a   1.000
_cell.length_b   1.000
_cell.length_c   1.000
_cell.angle_alpha   90.00
_cell.angle_beta   90.00
_cell.angle_gamma   90.00
#
_symmetry.space_group_name_H-M   'P 1'
#
loop_
_entity.id
_entity.type
_entity.pdbx_description
1 polymer ?
#
loop_
_entity_poly.entity_id
_entity_poly.type
_entity_poly.pdbx_seq_one_letter_code
_entity_poly.pdbx_strand_id
1 'polypeptide(L)'
;MAMAALDLSSEVTPFPARPVGEDRAWVAADVEEADWHITLDGEALGEIRAMADQMVRQPLPVILRSSDEFELNALRVAAERARVLMDEGRGFVVLDRLPMDDYAEEIMQGCFWVVGQHFGMPVAQKWDGTVLYDVTDTGTRWQYGVRGSATNVELVFHVDNAFGVMPPDYVGLLCKYPALEGGLSRFCS
;
A
#
# COMPACT_ATOMS: atom_id res chain seq x y z
N MET A 1 -39.36 17.66 29.71
CA MET A 1 -37.93 17.84 29.43
C MET A 1 -37.70 17.42 27.99
N ALA A 2 -37.43 18.36 27.09
CA ALA A 2 -37.12 18.03 25.70
C ALA A 2 -35.72 17.39 25.65
N MET A 3 -35.60 16.21 25.01
CA MET A 3 -34.29 15.64 24.71
C MET A 3 -33.53 16.64 23.84
N ALA A 4 -32.36 17.08 24.30
CA ALA A 4 -31.43 17.81 23.46
C ALA A 4 -31.11 16.91 22.26
N ALA A 5 -31.47 17.34 21.05
CA ALA A 5 -31.08 16.64 19.84
C ALA A 5 -29.55 16.70 19.73
N LEU A 6 -28.92 15.56 19.41
CA LEU A 6 -27.49 15.51 19.13
C LEU A 6 -27.26 16.24 17.81
N ASP A 7 -26.47 17.31 17.83
CA ASP A 7 -26.08 18.04 16.63
C ASP A 7 -25.00 17.23 15.89
N LEU A 8 -25.41 16.61 14.77
CA LEU A 8 -24.54 15.82 13.90
C LEU A 8 -24.01 16.62 12.71
N SER A 9 -24.11 17.95 12.71
CA SER A 9 -23.69 18.79 11.58
C SER A 9 -22.20 18.64 11.24
N SER A 10 -21.34 18.29 12.22
CA SER A 10 -19.93 17.96 12.01
C SER A 10 -19.70 16.57 11.39
N GLU A 11 -20.69 15.68 11.45
CA GLU A 11 -20.65 14.33 10.86
C GLU A 11 -21.21 14.32 9.44
N VAL A 12 -21.78 15.44 8.97
CA VAL A 12 -22.26 15.58 7.60
C VAL A 12 -21.09 15.99 6.71
N THR A 13 -20.44 15.02 6.08
CA THR A 13 -19.60 15.30 4.92
C THR A 13 -20.49 15.81 3.79
N PRO A 14 -20.30 17.03 3.27
CA PRO A 14 -21.09 17.50 2.15
C PRO A 14 -20.86 16.54 0.98
N PHE A 15 -21.95 15.99 0.42
CA PHE A 15 -21.87 15.21 -0.80
C PHE A 15 -21.16 16.06 -1.87
N PRO A 16 -20.17 15.53 -2.58
CA PRO A 16 -19.52 16.28 -3.64
C PRO A 16 -20.58 16.74 -4.63
N ALA A 17 -20.71 18.05 -4.81
CA ALA A 17 -21.69 18.65 -5.71
C ALA A 17 -21.38 18.39 -7.20
N ARG A 18 -20.23 17.74 -7.48
CA ARG A 18 -19.79 17.37 -8.82
C ARG A 18 -19.67 15.85 -8.94
N PRO A 19 -20.06 15.28 -10.10
CA PRO A 19 -19.78 13.88 -10.40
C PRO A 19 -18.29 13.57 -10.23
N VAL A 20 -17.99 12.37 -9.74
CA VAL A 20 -16.64 11.79 -9.79
C VAL A 20 -16.25 11.66 -11.27
N GLY A 21 -15.03 12.06 -11.63
CA GLY A 21 -14.53 11.98 -13.01
C GLY A 21 -14.42 10.53 -13.49
N GLU A 22 -14.47 10.32 -14.81
CA GLU A 22 -14.46 8.98 -15.45
C GLU A 22 -13.24 8.14 -15.05
N ASP A 23 -12.10 8.78 -14.79
CA ASP A 23 -10.88 8.10 -14.36
C ASP A 23 -11.02 7.41 -12.99
N ARG A 24 -11.90 7.94 -12.13
CA ARG A 24 -12.20 7.45 -10.77
C ARG A 24 -13.60 6.84 -10.63
N ALA A 25 -14.33 6.64 -11.72
CA ALA A 25 -15.67 6.08 -11.75
C ALA A 25 -15.75 5.02 -12.86
N TRP A 26 -15.08 3.90 -12.64
CA TRP A 26 -14.87 2.86 -13.65
C TRP A 26 -15.49 1.53 -13.24
N VAL A 27 -15.85 0.74 -14.25
CA VAL A 27 -16.08 -0.70 -14.10
C VAL A 27 -14.89 -1.47 -14.66
N ALA A 28 -14.81 -2.77 -14.36
CA ALA A 28 -13.68 -3.61 -14.78
C ALA A 28 -13.41 -3.60 -16.31
N ALA A 29 -14.44 -3.35 -17.12
CA ALA A 29 -14.31 -3.27 -18.58
C ALA A 29 -13.61 -1.99 -19.07
N ASP A 30 -13.49 -0.96 -18.22
CA ASP A 30 -12.88 0.33 -18.56
C ASP A 30 -11.37 0.37 -18.25
N VAL A 31 -10.85 -0.66 -17.57
CA VAL A 31 -9.47 -0.68 -17.06
C VAL A 31 -8.57 -1.49 -18.00
N GLU A 32 -7.52 -0.83 -18.51
CA GLU A 32 -6.48 -1.47 -19.30
C GLU A 32 -5.20 -1.69 -18.46
N GLU A 33 -4.33 -2.62 -18.88
CA GLU A 33 -3.07 -2.89 -18.17
C GLU A 33 -2.19 -1.64 -18.01
N ALA A 34 -2.17 -0.77 -19.02
CA ALA A 34 -1.41 0.47 -19.01
C ALA A 34 -1.87 1.49 -17.95
N ASP A 35 -3.09 1.34 -17.43
CA ASP A 35 -3.65 2.25 -16.42
C ASP A 35 -3.07 2.02 -15.02
N TRP A 36 -2.54 0.82 -14.75
CA TRP A 36 -2.10 0.42 -13.41
C TRP A 36 -0.73 -0.28 -13.40
N HIS A 37 -0.23 -0.80 -14.52
CA HIS A 37 1.05 -1.50 -14.57
C HIS A 37 2.21 -0.55 -14.87
N ILE A 38 3.22 -0.57 -14.01
CA ILE A 38 4.51 0.09 -14.27
C ILE A 38 5.62 -0.95 -14.25
N THR A 39 6.26 -1.11 -15.40
CA THR A 39 7.53 -1.82 -15.50
C THR A 39 8.67 -0.87 -15.14
N LEU A 40 9.45 -1.23 -14.12
CA LEU A 40 10.67 -0.51 -13.76
C LEU A 40 11.75 -0.74 -14.83
N ASP A 41 12.44 0.34 -15.20
CA ASP A 41 13.56 0.25 -16.15
C ASP A 41 14.83 -0.29 -15.48
N GLY A 42 15.87 -0.51 -16.29
CA GLY A 42 17.14 -1.06 -15.80
C GLY A 42 17.86 -0.14 -14.81
N GLU A 43 17.62 1.17 -14.86
CA GLU A 43 18.23 2.14 -13.94
C GLU A 43 17.57 2.03 -12.56
N ALA A 44 16.24 2.09 -12.48
CA ALA A 44 15.50 1.93 -11.24
C ALA A 44 15.72 0.54 -10.61
N LEU A 45 15.78 -0.52 -11.42
CA LEU A 45 16.13 -1.85 -10.93
C LEU A 45 17.57 -1.92 -10.40
N GLY A 46 18.50 -1.21 -11.03
CA GLY A 46 19.88 -1.07 -10.56
C GLY A 46 19.97 -0.34 -9.22
N GLU A 47 19.20 0.74 -9.06
CA GLU A 47 19.08 1.49 -7.80
C GLU A 47 18.55 0.62 -6.66
N ILE A 48 17.50 -0.18 -6.92
CA ILE A 48 16.95 -1.11 -5.91
C ILE A 48 17.98 -2.16 -5.49
N ARG A 49 18.74 -2.74 -6.43
CA ARG A 49 19.82 -3.69 -6.11
C ARG A 49 20.91 -3.04 -5.27
N ALA A 50 21.34 -1.83 -5.64
CA ALA A 50 22.36 -1.09 -4.90
C ALA A 50 21.91 -0.78 -3.46
N MET A 51 20.64 -0.36 -3.30
CA MET A 51 20.02 -0.15 -1.99
C MET A 51 20.01 -1.45 -1.17
N ALA A 52 19.55 -2.56 -1.73
CA ALA A 52 19.49 -3.85 -1.06
C ALA A 52 20.90 -4.33 -0.64
N ASP A 53 21.89 -4.27 -1.53
CA ASP A 53 23.28 -4.63 -1.25
C ASP A 53 23.90 -3.75 -0.14
N GLN A 54 23.55 -2.46 -0.10
CA GLN A 54 23.96 -1.57 0.98
C GLN A 54 23.31 -1.96 2.31
N MET A 55 22.01 -2.28 2.32
CA MET A 55 21.31 -2.74 3.53
C MET A 55 21.89 -4.05 4.08
N VAL A 56 22.32 -4.97 3.22
CA VAL A 56 23.03 -6.20 3.61
C VAL A 56 24.35 -5.87 4.33
N ARG A 57 25.13 -4.92 3.80
CA ARG A 57 26.43 -4.53 4.38
C ARG A 57 26.28 -3.70 5.66
N GLN A 58 25.17 -2.99 5.82
CA GLN A 58 24.93 -2.04 6.89
C GLN A 58 23.55 -2.28 7.52
N PRO A 59 23.36 -3.36 8.28
CA PRO A 59 22.05 -3.70 8.83
C PRO A 59 21.59 -2.65 9.84
N LEU A 60 20.34 -2.21 9.69
CA LEU A 60 19.65 -1.32 10.61
C LEU A 60 18.20 -1.79 10.76
N PRO A 61 17.55 -1.53 11.91
CA PRO A 61 16.11 -1.65 12.04
C PRO A 61 15.38 -0.90 10.93
N VAL A 62 14.33 -1.51 10.37
CA VAL A 62 13.57 -0.96 9.23
C VAL A 62 13.08 0.47 9.48
N ILE A 63 12.61 0.77 10.70
CA ILE A 63 12.09 2.09 11.08
C ILE A 63 13.16 3.19 11.10
N LEU A 64 14.44 2.82 11.11
CA LEU A 64 15.54 3.78 11.02
C LEU A 64 15.98 4.04 9.57
N ARG A 65 15.37 3.36 8.59
CA ARG A 65 15.68 3.56 7.18
C ARG A 65 15.00 4.80 6.64
N SER A 66 15.75 5.59 5.88
CA SER A 66 15.30 6.76 5.14
C SER A 66 15.62 6.59 3.66
N SER A 67 14.74 7.07 2.78
CA SER A 67 15.04 7.18 1.34
C SER A 67 16.27 8.04 1.06
N ASP A 68 16.61 8.99 1.95
CA ASP A 68 17.76 9.88 1.79
C ASP A 68 19.12 9.17 1.99
N GLU A 69 19.12 7.91 2.45
CA GLU A 69 20.35 7.10 2.56
C GLU A 69 20.84 6.56 1.19
N PHE A 70 20.03 6.72 0.13
CA PHE A 70 20.22 6.06 -1.15
C PHE A 70 20.03 7.00 -2.34
N GLU A 71 20.79 6.77 -3.41
CA GLU A 71 20.61 7.45 -4.70
C GLU A 71 19.52 6.73 -5.51
N LEU A 72 18.29 7.25 -5.44
CA LEU A 72 17.06 6.63 -5.98
C LEU A 72 16.37 7.53 -7.02
N ASN A 73 17.12 8.06 -7.99
CA ASN A 73 16.61 9.06 -8.93
C ASN A 73 15.62 8.45 -9.93
N ALA A 74 15.95 7.32 -10.56
CA ALA A 74 15.07 6.64 -11.49
C ALA A 74 13.84 6.05 -10.78
N LEU A 75 14.03 5.50 -9.58
CA LEU A 75 12.92 5.03 -8.74
C LEU A 75 11.98 6.18 -8.35
N ARG A 76 12.51 7.38 -8.04
CA ARG A 76 11.69 8.55 -7.74
C ARG A 76 10.81 8.96 -8.92
N VAL A 77 11.35 8.92 -10.14
CA VAL A 77 10.57 9.16 -11.38
C VAL A 77 9.46 8.13 -11.55
N ALA A 78 9.75 6.84 -11.30
CA ALA A 78 8.73 5.79 -11.35
C ALA A 78 7.64 5.98 -10.28
N ALA A 79 8.02 6.37 -9.06
CA ALA A 79 7.08 6.66 -7.98
C ALA A 79 6.21 7.90 -8.24
N GLU A 80 6.75 8.93 -8.88
CA GLU A 80 5.98 10.10 -9.33
C GLU A 80 4.93 9.71 -10.36
N ARG A 81 5.31 8.89 -11.36
CA ARG A 81 4.35 8.34 -12.32
C ARG A 81 3.27 7.49 -11.63
N ALA A 82 3.66 6.66 -10.67
CA ALA A 82 2.72 5.85 -9.90
C ALA A 82 1.74 6.72 -9.09
N ARG A 83 2.22 7.81 -8.47
CA ARG A 83 1.34 8.79 -7.78
C ARG A 83 0.31 9.39 -8.72
N VAL A 84 0.71 9.82 -9.92
CA VAL A 84 -0.25 10.35 -10.92
C VAL A 84 -1.31 9.31 -11.29
N LEU A 85 -0.93 8.04 -11.51
CA LEU A 85 -1.91 6.99 -11.84
C LEU A 85 -2.86 6.65 -10.68
N MET A 86 -2.38 6.73 -9.42
CA MET A 86 -3.23 6.53 -8.25
C MET A 86 -4.12 7.73 -7.95
N ASP A 87 -3.60 8.96 -8.05
CA ASP A 87 -4.34 10.16 -7.68
C ASP A 87 -5.28 10.62 -8.80
N GLU A 88 -4.85 10.55 -10.05
CA GLU A 88 -5.60 11.09 -11.19
C GLU A 88 -6.18 10.00 -12.08
N GLY A 89 -5.66 8.76 -11.99
CA GLY A 89 -6.13 7.61 -12.76
C GLY A 89 -7.05 6.68 -11.98
N ARG A 90 -6.84 5.37 -12.15
CA ARG A 90 -7.74 4.30 -11.65
C ARG A 90 -7.67 4.05 -10.14
N GLY A 91 -6.75 4.68 -9.41
CA GLY A 91 -6.67 4.56 -7.95
C GLY A 91 -5.78 3.43 -7.44
N PHE A 92 -5.07 2.71 -8.31
CA PHE A 92 -4.13 1.67 -7.92
C PHE A 92 -3.02 1.48 -8.95
N VAL A 93 -1.87 0.99 -8.51
CA VAL A 93 -0.71 0.69 -9.35
C VAL A 93 -0.02 -0.59 -8.87
N VAL A 94 0.53 -1.35 -9.81
CA VAL A 94 1.46 -2.45 -9.57
C VAL A 94 2.83 -2.07 -10.14
N LEU A 95 3.81 -1.94 -9.24
CA LEU A 95 5.22 -1.88 -9.60
C LEU A 95 5.75 -3.31 -9.75
N ASP A 96 6.06 -3.73 -10.96
CA ASP A 96 6.43 -5.11 -11.26
C ASP A 96 7.95 -5.34 -11.28
N ARG A 97 8.35 -6.60 -11.05
CA ARG A 97 9.72 -7.12 -11.19
C ARG A 97 10.78 -6.54 -10.25
N LEU A 98 10.40 -6.22 -9.02
CA LEU A 98 11.41 -5.93 -8.00
C LEU A 98 12.34 -7.15 -7.83
N PRO A 99 13.66 -6.96 -7.74
CA PRO A 99 14.64 -8.06 -7.73
C PRO A 99 14.76 -8.72 -6.34
N MET A 100 13.64 -9.07 -5.72
CA MET A 100 13.61 -9.42 -4.29
C MET A 100 13.91 -10.90 -4.00
N ASP A 101 13.83 -11.79 -5.00
CA ASP A 101 14.17 -13.22 -4.84
C ASP A 101 15.64 -13.45 -4.47
N ASP A 102 16.51 -12.48 -4.78
CA ASP A 102 17.95 -12.53 -4.52
C ASP A 102 18.30 -12.18 -3.05
N TYR A 103 17.32 -11.74 -2.25
CA TYR A 103 17.55 -11.17 -0.92
C TYR A 103 16.76 -11.86 0.19
N ALA A 104 17.29 -11.77 1.41
CA ALA A 104 16.58 -12.20 2.61
C ALA A 104 15.35 -11.31 2.88
N GLU A 105 14.39 -11.84 3.64
CA GLU A 105 13.12 -11.17 3.92
C GLU A 105 13.30 -9.82 4.60
N GLU A 106 14.27 -9.71 5.51
CA GLU A 106 14.55 -8.47 6.24
C GLU A 106 15.03 -7.36 5.29
N ILE A 107 15.75 -7.72 4.23
CA ILE A 107 16.21 -6.77 3.21
C ILE A 107 15.05 -6.39 2.29
N MET A 108 14.19 -7.34 1.94
CA MET A 108 12.96 -7.10 1.19
C MET A 108 12.03 -6.12 1.92
N GLN A 109 11.84 -6.31 3.23
CA GLN A 109 11.09 -5.38 4.09
C GLN A 109 11.74 -3.99 4.14
N GLY A 110 13.06 -3.92 4.22
CA GLY A 110 13.82 -2.66 4.14
C GLY A 110 13.61 -1.93 2.81
N CYS A 111 13.71 -2.64 1.69
CA CYS A 111 13.47 -2.09 0.36
C CYS A 111 12.02 -1.60 0.23
N PHE A 112 11.05 -2.40 0.67
CA PHE A 112 9.64 -2.02 0.67
C PHE A 112 9.37 -0.75 1.48
N TRP A 113 9.97 -0.67 2.67
CA TRP A 113 9.88 0.50 3.54
C TRP A 113 10.41 1.76 2.87
N VAL A 114 11.58 1.70 2.25
CA VAL A 114 12.18 2.85 1.55
C VAL A 114 11.38 3.22 0.30
N VAL A 115 10.95 2.25 -0.51
CA VAL A 115 10.07 2.49 -1.67
C VAL A 115 8.79 3.19 -1.23
N GLY A 116 8.18 2.74 -0.12
CA GLY A 116 6.97 3.32 0.45
C GLY A 116 7.09 4.81 0.79
N GLN A 117 8.28 5.26 1.22
CA GLN A 117 8.53 6.67 1.56
C GLN A 117 8.39 7.62 0.37
N HIS A 118 8.48 7.12 -0.86
CA HIS A 118 8.23 7.94 -2.06
C HIS A 118 6.74 8.23 -2.32
N PHE A 119 5.84 7.55 -1.60
CA PHE A 119 4.39 7.74 -1.67
C PHE A 119 3.87 8.52 -0.46
N GLY A 120 4.50 8.37 0.70
CA GLY A 120 4.14 9.12 1.89
C GLY A 120 4.88 8.61 3.13
N MET A 121 4.65 9.26 4.26
CA MET A 121 5.19 8.80 5.53
C MET A 121 4.49 7.50 5.96
N PRO A 122 5.23 6.41 6.28
CA PRO A 122 4.62 5.21 6.85
C PRO A 122 3.94 5.51 8.19
N VAL A 123 2.69 5.09 8.35
CA VAL A 123 1.88 5.33 9.55
C VAL A 123 1.49 4.03 10.25
N ALA A 124 1.29 4.10 11.57
CA ALA A 124 0.87 2.95 12.36
C ALA A 124 -0.50 2.44 11.91
N GLN A 125 -0.58 1.13 11.67
CA GLN A 125 -1.79 0.41 11.30
C GLN A 125 -2.49 -0.24 12.50
N LYS A 126 -1.83 -0.24 13.67
CA LYS A 126 -2.31 -0.77 14.94
C LYS A 126 -2.03 0.21 16.07
N TRP A 127 -2.81 0.11 17.14
CA TRP A 127 -2.68 0.93 18.34
C TRP A 127 -1.35 0.71 19.09
N ASP A 128 -0.69 -0.44 18.87
CA ASP A 128 0.61 -0.77 19.44
C ASP A 128 1.80 -0.14 18.67
N GLY A 129 1.51 0.63 17.61
CA GLY A 129 2.52 1.28 16.78
C GLY A 129 3.04 0.41 15.63
N THR A 130 2.48 -0.78 15.38
CA THR A 130 2.88 -1.59 14.23
C THR A 130 2.62 -0.85 12.91
N VAL A 131 3.66 -0.59 12.14
CA VAL A 131 3.60 0.08 10.83
C VAL A 131 3.65 -0.91 9.67
N LEU A 132 4.44 -1.97 9.79
CA LEU A 132 4.63 -3.03 8.80
C LEU A 132 4.32 -4.39 9.45
N TYR A 133 3.55 -5.24 8.78
CA TYR A 133 3.24 -6.58 9.25
C TYR A 133 2.87 -7.51 8.09
N ASP A 134 2.94 -8.82 8.33
CA ASP A 134 2.69 -9.83 7.31
C ASP A 134 1.20 -10.05 7.06
N VAL A 135 0.85 -10.19 5.78
CA VAL A 135 -0.45 -10.70 5.33
C VAL A 135 -0.24 -12.14 4.91
N THR A 136 -0.63 -13.09 5.77
CA THR A 136 -0.38 -14.52 5.57
C THR A 136 -1.38 -15.37 6.34
N ASP A 137 -1.79 -16.51 5.77
CA ASP A 137 -2.58 -17.48 6.52
C ASP A 137 -1.69 -18.20 7.54
N THR A 138 -1.90 -17.89 8.82
CA THR A 138 -1.18 -18.51 9.94
C THR A 138 -1.79 -19.85 10.38
N GLY A 139 -2.91 -20.27 9.78
CA GLY A 139 -3.73 -21.39 10.24
C GLY A 139 -4.61 -21.06 11.45
N THR A 140 -4.59 -19.80 11.92
CA THR A 140 -5.42 -19.33 13.01
C THR A 140 -6.89 -19.27 12.58
N ARG A 141 -7.80 -19.76 13.43
CA ARG A 141 -9.24 -19.69 13.15
C ARG A 141 -9.74 -18.24 13.22
N TRP A 142 -10.51 -17.82 12.22
CA TRP A 142 -11.22 -16.54 12.24
C TRP A 142 -12.19 -16.44 13.43
N GLN A 143 -12.03 -15.41 14.25
CA GLN A 143 -12.86 -15.09 15.40
C GLN A 143 -12.63 -13.63 15.84
N TYR A 144 -13.46 -13.13 16.76
CA TYR A 144 -13.30 -11.78 17.31
C TYR A 144 -11.87 -11.55 17.85
N GLY A 145 -11.24 -10.46 17.42
CA GLY A 145 -9.87 -10.09 17.81
C GLY A 145 -8.76 -10.68 16.93
N VAL A 146 -9.06 -11.66 16.06
CA VAL A 146 -8.12 -12.11 15.03
C VAL A 146 -8.22 -11.15 13.84
N ARG A 147 -7.10 -10.78 13.21
CA ARG A 147 -7.12 -10.01 11.96
C ARG A 147 -7.28 -10.94 10.76
N GLY A 148 -8.10 -10.55 9.79
CA GLY A 148 -8.35 -11.39 8.62
C GLY A 148 -7.08 -11.61 7.80
N SER A 149 -6.16 -10.64 7.81
CA SER A 149 -4.82 -10.73 7.22
C SER A 149 -3.91 -11.81 7.83
N ALA A 150 -4.29 -12.42 8.96
CA ALA A 150 -3.57 -13.55 9.56
C ALA A 150 -4.23 -14.91 9.25
N THR A 151 -5.23 -14.96 8.36
CA THR A 151 -6.11 -16.11 8.11
C THR A 151 -6.44 -16.27 6.62
N ASN A 152 -7.15 -17.33 6.26
CA ASN A 152 -7.68 -17.56 4.90
C ASN A 152 -9.12 -17.05 4.66
N VAL A 153 -9.67 -16.24 5.55
CA VAL A 153 -11.04 -15.72 5.38
C VAL A 153 -11.11 -14.74 4.21
N GLU A 154 -12.21 -14.76 3.45
CA GLU A 154 -12.45 -13.73 2.43
C GLU A 154 -12.59 -12.35 3.10
N LEU A 155 -11.76 -11.41 2.67
CA LEU A 155 -11.89 -10.01 3.04
C LEU A 155 -12.86 -9.32 2.08
N VAL A 156 -13.89 -8.68 2.64
CA VAL A 156 -14.79 -7.82 1.88
C VAL A 156 -14.11 -6.51 1.51
N PHE A 157 -14.62 -5.81 0.50
CA PHE A 157 -14.13 -4.48 0.14
C PHE A 157 -14.21 -3.52 1.34
N HIS A 158 -13.13 -2.77 1.57
CA HIS A 158 -13.01 -1.82 2.65
C HIS A 158 -11.99 -0.72 2.30
N VAL A 159 -12.06 0.38 3.04
CA VAL A 159 -11.00 1.39 3.09
C VAL A 159 -10.21 1.16 4.36
N ASP A 160 -8.89 1.09 4.25
CA ASP A 160 -8.02 0.89 5.39
C ASP A 160 -8.16 2.03 6.40
N ASN A 161 -8.25 1.65 7.68
CA ASN A 161 -8.39 2.59 8.78
C ASN A 161 -9.53 3.62 8.61
N ALA A 162 -10.66 3.23 8.02
CA ALA A 162 -11.81 4.12 7.78
C ALA A 162 -12.42 4.77 9.05
N PHE A 163 -12.10 4.23 10.24
CA PHE A 163 -12.51 4.79 11.53
C PHE A 163 -11.53 5.84 12.08
N GLY A 164 -10.38 6.01 11.45
CA GLY A 164 -9.37 7.00 11.85
C GLY A 164 -9.82 8.43 11.50
N VAL A 165 -9.31 9.40 12.27
CA VAL A 165 -9.51 10.84 11.98
C VAL A 165 -8.93 11.21 10.61
N MET A 166 -7.84 10.53 10.23
CA MET A 166 -7.19 10.68 8.93
C MET A 166 -6.83 9.26 8.44
N PRO A 167 -7.56 8.72 7.45
CA PRO A 167 -7.18 7.47 6.82
C PRO A 167 -5.85 7.66 6.05
N PRO A 168 -5.09 6.58 5.81
CA PRO A 168 -3.91 6.64 4.96
C PRO A 168 -4.32 7.01 3.52
N ASP A 169 -3.52 7.85 2.87
CA ASP A 169 -3.73 8.20 1.46
C ASP A 169 -3.43 7.01 0.53
N TYR A 170 -2.47 6.16 0.92
CA TYR A 170 -2.05 4.98 0.16
C TYR A 170 -1.93 3.74 1.05
N VAL A 171 -2.21 2.58 0.47
CA VAL A 171 -1.96 1.25 1.06
C VAL A 171 -0.97 0.52 0.17
N GLY A 172 0.13 0.04 0.77
CA GLY A 172 1.16 -0.72 0.07
C GLY A 172 1.10 -2.21 0.43
N LEU A 173 1.25 -3.08 -0.57
CA LEU A 173 1.46 -4.52 -0.39
C LEU A 173 2.69 -4.95 -1.18
N LEU A 174 3.56 -5.75 -0.57
CA LEU A 174 4.67 -6.43 -1.26
C LEU A 174 4.44 -7.93 -1.21
N CYS A 175 4.34 -8.54 -2.40
CA CYS A 175 4.22 -9.98 -2.52
C CYS A 175 5.60 -10.64 -2.46
N LYS A 176 5.84 -11.47 -1.44
CA LYS A 176 7.00 -12.37 -1.37
C LYS A 176 6.69 -13.73 -2.01
N TYR A 177 5.54 -14.30 -1.64
CA TYR A 177 5.08 -15.58 -2.17
C TYR A 177 3.61 -15.46 -2.57
N PRO A 178 3.26 -15.75 -3.83
CA PRO A 178 1.86 -15.83 -4.21
C PRO A 178 1.19 -17.02 -3.52
N ALA A 179 -0.10 -16.88 -3.20
CA ALA A 179 -0.89 -18.00 -2.69
C ALA A 179 -0.98 -19.12 -3.74
N LEU A 180 -0.95 -20.38 -3.28
CA LEU A 180 -1.11 -21.55 -4.17
C LEU A 180 -2.53 -21.63 -4.75
N GLU A 181 -3.53 -21.19 -3.97
CA GLU A 181 -4.93 -21.10 -4.35
C GLU A 181 -5.56 -19.92 -3.60
N GLY A 182 -6.48 -19.19 -4.26
CA GLY A 182 -7.09 -18.00 -3.68
C GLY A 182 -6.11 -16.82 -3.58
N GLY A 183 -6.25 -15.99 -2.53
CA GLY A 183 -5.34 -14.87 -2.26
C GLY A 183 -5.38 -13.72 -3.28
N LEU A 184 -6.42 -13.66 -4.11
CA LEU A 184 -6.56 -12.61 -5.13
C LEU A 184 -6.84 -11.25 -4.48
N SER A 185 -5.99 -10.26 -4.76
CA SER A 185 -6.31 -8.86 -4.51
C SER A 185 -7.38 -8.39 -5.49
N ARG A 186 -8.44 -7.76 -4.98
CA ARG A 186 -9.53 -7.18 -5.78
C ARG A 186 -9.63 -5.70 -5.48
N PHE A 187 -9.90 -4.91 -6.52
CA PHE A 187 -10.07 -3.46 -6.44
C PHE A 187 -11.45 -3.09 -6.98
N CYS A 188 -12.07 -2.06 -6.42
CA CYS A 188 -13.33 -1.51 -6.89
C CYS A 188 -13.32 0.02 -6.78
N SER A 189 -14.02 0.67 -7.71
CA SER A 189 -14.35 2.09 -7.69
C SER A 189 -15.76 2.34 -7.18
#